data_AF-A0A177ADP4-F1
#
_entry.id   AF-A0A177ADP4-F1
#
_cell.length_a   1.000
_cell.length_b   1.000
_cell.length_c   1.000
_cell.angle_alpha   90.00
_cell.angle_beta   90.00
_cell.angle_gamma   90.00
#
_symmetry.space_group_name_H-M   'P 1'
#
loop_
_entity.id
_entity.type
_entity.pdbx_description
1 polymer ?
#
loop_
_entity_poly.entity_id
_entity_poly.type
_entity_poly.pdbx_seq_one_letter_code
_entity_poly.pdbx_strand_id
1 'polypeptide(L)'
;MHNLPTSTPYIDEVVPKKEQLDAMKILERVTLYLINGEPVFFQHMSDPLLPNLKLVHRFPQASPRIRIDRGAIRCVLSSVTLMAPGITSCQEMMEKSGVRQESI
;
A
#
# COMPACT_ATOMS: atom_id res chain seq x y z
N MET A 1 13.56 -11.18 2.39
CA MET A 1 12.70 -10.33 3.24
C MET A 1 11.29 -10.88 3.19
N HIS A 2 10.73 -11.22 4.35
CA HIS A 2 9.42 -11.83 4.50
C HIS A 2 8.35 -10.74 4.38
N ASN A 3 7.75 -10.64 3.20
CA ASN A 3 6.42 -10.01 3.09
C ASN A 3 5.42 -10.89 3.87
N LEU A 4 4.14 -10.52 3.87
CA LEU A 4 3.07 -11.30 4.47
C LEU A 4 2.54 -12.50 3.64
N PRO A 5 3.22 -13.19 2.68
CA PRO A 5 2.59 -14.28 1.99
C PRO A 5 2.80 -15.56 2.81
N THR A 6 1.75 -15.99 3.51
CA THR A 6 1.54 -17.38 3.98
C THR A 6 2.48 -18.00 5.04
N SER A 7 3.70 -17.51 5.28
CA SER A 7 4.66 -18.17 6.19
C SER A 7 4.81 -17.51 7.58
N THR A 8 4.01 -16.47 7.87
CA THR A 8 4.06 -15.79 9.17
C THR A 8 3.18 -16.52 10.19
N PRO A 9 3.54 -16.52 11.50
CA PRO A 9 2.73 -17.16 12.55
C PRO A 9 1.30 -16.59 12.65
N TYR A 10 1.04 -15.43 12.04
CA TYR A 10 -0.24 -14.73 12.08
C TYR A 10 -1.24 -15.20 11.00
N ILE A 11 -0.84 -16.03 10.02
CA ILE A 11 -1.70 -16.31 8.85
C ILE A 11 -3.01 -17.00 9.22
N ASP A 12 -2.99 -17.90 10.21
CA ASP A 12 -4.19 -18.59 10.68
C ASP A 12 -5.17 -17.63 11.42
N GLU A 13 -4.68 -16.50 11.92
CA GLU A 13 -5.51 -15.43 12.50
C GLU A 13 -6.07 -14.49 11.42
N VAL A 14 -5.30 -14.24 10.37
CA VAL A 14 -5.72 -13.38 9.24
C VAL A 14 -6.73 -14.09 8.34
N VAL A 15 -6.45 -15.35 8.01
CA VAL A 15 -7.27 -16.20 7.14
C VAL A 15 -7.62 -17.46 7.92
N PRO A 16 -8.65 -17.41 8.80
CA PRO A 16 -9.05 -18.57 9.56
C PRO A 16 -9.53 -19.68 8.64
N LYS A 17 -9.06 -20.91 8.85
CA LYS A 17 -9.37 -22.07 7.99
C LYS A 17 -10.86 -22.40 7.83
N LYS A 18 -11.71 -21.91 8.75
CA LYS A 18 -13.16 -22.13 8.74
C LYS A 18 -13.91 -21.08 7.93
N GLU A 19 -13.29 -19.95 7.66
CA GLU A 19 -13.89 -18.83 6.95
C GLU A 19 -13.73 -19.03 5.43
N GLN A 20 -14.74 -18.61 4.68
CA GLN A 20 -14.67 -18.62 3.22
C GLN A 20 -13.86 -17.42 2.73
N LEU A 21 -12.88 -17.66 1.86
CA LEU A 21 -12.10 -16.62 1.19
C LEU A 21 -12.71 -16.35 -0.19
N ASP A 22 -13.28 -15.17 -0.37
CA ASP A 22 -13.85 -14.75 -1.65
C ASP A 22 -12.82 -13.97 -2.46
N ALA A 23 -12.85 -14.14 -3.79
CA ALA A 23 -12.00 -13.40 -4.72
C ALA A 23 -12.86 -12.54 -5.65
N MET A 24 -12.72 -11.22 -5.55
CA MET A 24 -13.45 -10.24 -6.34
C MET A 24 -12.52 -9.50 -7.29
N LYS A 25 -12.74 -9.65 -8.60
CA LYS A 25 -12.01 -8.89 -9.62
C LYS A 25 -12.59 -7.48 -9.73
N ILE A 26 -11.72 -6.49 -9.73
CA ILE A 26 -12.07 -5.08 -9.91
C ILE A 26 -11.34 -4.51 -11.15
N LEU A 27 -11.47 -3.19 -11.36
CA LEU A 27 -10.78 -2.49 -12.44
C LEU A 27 -9.25 -2.67 -12.36
N GLU A 28 -8.57 -2.36 -13.47
CA GLU A 28 -7.10 -2.35 -13.53
C GLU A 28 -6.44 -3.71 -13.22
N ARG A 29 -7.18 -4.81 -13.44
CA ARG A 29 -6.68 -6.19 -13.25
C ARG A 29 -6.23 -6.46 -11.81
N VAL A 30 -6.90 -5.81 -10.86
CA VAL A 30 -6.73 -6.08 -9.43
C VAL A 30 -7.76 -7.12 -8.97
N THR A 31 -7.31 -8.06 -8.14
CA THR A 31 -8.16 -9.01 -7.43
C THR A 31 -8.12 -8.69 -5.94
N LEU A 32 -9.28 -8.46 -5.33
CA LEU A 32 -9.45 -8.33 -3.90
C LEU A 32 -9.78 -9.70 -3.30
N TYR A 33 -9.13 -10.04 -2.20
CA TYR A 33 -9.45 -11.21 -1.39
C TYR A 33 -10.18 -10.77 -0.15
N LEU A 34 -11.37 -11.32 0.09
CA LEU A 34 -12.28 -10.90 1.14
C LEU A 34 -12.59 -12.04 2.10
N ILE A 35 -12.76 -11.70 3.36
CA ILE A 35 -13.29 -12.58 4.40
C ILE A 35 -14.48 -11.89 5.02
N ASN A 36 -15.65 -12.54 5.02
CA ASN A 36 -16.90 -11.96 5.53
C ASN A 36 -17.23 -10.58 4.92
N GLY A 37 -16.95 -10.42 3.62
CA GLY A 37 -17.16 -9.17 2.89
C GLY A 37 -16.14 -8.06 3.15
N GLU A 38 -15.16 -8.26 4.05
CA GLU A 38 -14.10 -7.30 4.30
C GLU A 38 -12.83 -7.65 3.50
N PRO A 39 -12.26 -6.72 2.72
CA PRO A 39 -11.04 -6.98 1.96
C PRO A 39 -9.86 -7.16 2.90
N VAL A 40 -9.08 -8.24 2.75
CA VAL A 40 -7.88 -8.54 3.56
C VAL A 40 -6.59 -8.41 2.75
N PHE A 41 -6.60 -8.86 1.50
CA PHE A 41 -5.48 -8.74 0.57
C PHE A 41 -5.95 -8.20 -0.78
N PHE A 42 -5.02 -7.63 -1.52
CA PHE A 42 -5.20 -7.32 -2.93
C PHE A 42 -4.01 -7.82 -3.74
N GLN A 43 -4.26 -8.19 -4.99
CA GLN A 43 -3.27 -8.65 -5.93
C GLN A 43 -3.48 -7.92 -7.25
N HIS A 44 -2.45 -7.20 -7.70
CA HIS A 44 -2.43 -6.70 -9.06
C HIS A 44 -1.84 -7.80 -9.95
N MET A 45 -2.63 -8.33 -10.89
CA MET A 45 -2.16 -9.33 -11.85
C MET A 45 -1.54 -10.56 -11.17
N SER A 46 -0.25 -10.81 -11.40
CA SER A 46 0.54 -11.90 -10.82
C SER A 46 1.53 -11.42 -9.75
N ASP A 47 1.38 -10.17 -9.29
CA ASP A 47 2.23 -9.61 -8.24
C ASP A 47 2.00 -10.35 -6.90
N PRO A 48 2.92 -10.23 -5.93
CA PRO A 48 2.69 -10.74 -4.59
C PRO A 48 1.44 -10.13 -3.94
N LEU A 49 0.79 -10.91 -3.06
CA LEU A 49 -0.34 -10.41 -2.26
C LEU A 49 0.10 -9.24 -1.37
N LEU A 50 -0.64 -8.14 -1.45
CA LEU A 50 -0.45 -6.97 -0.61
C LEU A 50 -1.54 -6.92 0.46
N PRO A 51 -1.18 -6.78 1.75
CA PRO A 51 -2.14 -6.65 2.83
C PRO A 51 -2.80 -5.26 2.79
N ASN A 52 -4.05 -5.18 3.26
CA ASN A 52 -4.64 -3.87 3.52
C ASN A 52 -3.91 -3.14 4.68
N LEU A 53 -4.11 -1.83 4.79
CA LEU A 53 -3.44 -1.02 5.82
C LEU A 53 -3.90 -1.36 7.25
N LYS A 54 -5.17 -1.74 7.46
CA LYS A 54 -5.69 -2.17 8.78
C LYS A 54 -4.92 -3.39 9.30
N LEU A 55 -4.57 -4.32 8.42
CA LEU A 55 -3.85 -5.55 8.74
C LEU A 55 -2.40 -5.26 9.08
N VAL A 56 -1.75 -4.37 8.32
CA VAL A 56 -0.39 -3.89 8.63
C VAL A 56 -0.35 -3.23 10.02
N HIS A 57 -1.36 -2.43 10.38
CA HIS A 57 -1.45 -1.84 11.71
C HIS A 57 -1.71 -2.85 12.83
N ARG A 58 -2.47 -3.92 12.56
CA ARG A 58 -2.71 -5.01 13.52
C ARG A 58 -1.46 -5.87 13.75
N PHE A 59 -0.68 -6.14 12.71
CA PHE A 59 0.52 -6.99 12.75
C PHE A 59 1.77 -6.23 12.28
N PRO A 60 2.22 -5.18 13.00
CA PRO A 60 3.30 -4.30 12.55
C PRO A 60 4.67 -4.99 12.45
N GLN A 61 4.83 -6.17 13.03
CA GLN A 61 6.06 -6.98 12.96
C GLN A 61 6.10 -7.92 11.75
N ALA A 62 4.97 -8.09 11.06
CA ALA A 62 4.86 -9.00 9.93
C ALA A 62 5.26 -8.35 8.59
N SER A 63 5.61 -7.06 8.60
CA SER A 63 5.99 -6.31 7.39
C SER A 63 7.26 -5.49 7.64
N PRO A 64 8.13 -5.34 6.62
CA PRO A 64 9.26 -4.43 6.69
C PRO A 64 8.80 -3.01 7.05
N ARG A 65 9.58 -2.32 7.90
CA ARG A 65 9.29 -0.95 8.33
C ARG A 65 10.39 -0.03 7.83
N ILE A 66 9.99 1.09 7.27
CA ILE A 66 10.87 2.19 6.87
C ILE A 66 10.41 3.44 7.61
N ARG A 67 11.36 4.26 8.08
CA ARG A 67 11.08 5.57 8.69
C ARG A 67 11.20 6.64 7.63
N ILE A 68 10.28 7.59 7.66
CA ILE A 68 10.27 8.76 6.78
C ILE A 68 10.30 10.05 7.60
N ASP A 69 10.79 11.13 7.00
CA ASP A 69 10.77 12.46 7.61
C ASP A 69 9.36 13.03 7.70
N ARG A 70 9.16 13.96 8.65
CA ARG A 70 7.89 14.70 8.78
C ARG A 70 7.48 15.39 7.48
N GLY A 71 8.45 15.94 6.75
CA GLY A 71 8.21 16.58 5.46
C GLY A 71 7.68 15.62 4.39
N ALA A 72 8.00 14.33 4.48
CA ALA A 72 7.61 13.30 3.51
C ALA A 72 6.21 12.75 3.72
N ILE A 73 5.61 12.91 4.91
CA ILE A 73 4.30 12.34 5.27
C ILE A 73 3.21 12.77 4.28
N ARG A 74 3.18 14.06 3.92
CA ARG A 74 2.18 14.59 2.98
C ARG A 74 2.29 13.91 1.62
N CYS A 75 3.50 13.71 1.09
CA CYS A 75 3.66 13.07 -0.22
C CYS A 75 3.22 11.60 -0.21
N VAL A 76 3.50 10.86 0.87
CA VAL A 76 3.05 9.47 1.01
C VAL A 76 1.53 9.38 1.02
N LEU A 77 0.86 10.25 1.79
CA LEU A 77 -0.60 10.30 1.83
C LEU A 77 -1.23 10.81 0.52
N SER A 78 -0.46 11.55 -0.29
CA SER A 78 -0.85 11.98 -1.63
C SER A 78 -0.55 10.95 -2.73
N SER A 79 -0.25 9.69 -2.38
CA SER A 79 0.02 8.60 -3.33
C SER A 79 1.21 8.83 -4.25
N VAL A 80 2.19 9.61 -3.82
CA VAL A 80 3.44 9.83 -4.57
C VAL A 80 4.46 8.76 -4.21
N THR A 81 5.14 8.22 -5.24
CA THR A 81 6.22 7.25 -5.06
C THR A 81 7.38 7.85 -4.25
N LEU A 82 7.81 7.13 -3.21
CA LEU A 82 9.03 7.44 -2.49
C LEU A 82 10.25 7.08 -3.34
N MET A 83 11.04 8.07 -3.73
CA MET A 83 12.34 7.84 -4.38
C MET A 83 13.44 7.75 -3.32
N ALA A 84 14.61 7.17 -3.66
CA ALA A 84 15.75 7.07 -2.74
C ALA A 84 16.20 8.38 -2.04
N PRO A 85 16.04 9.58 -2.65
CA PRO A 85 16.25 10.83 -1.93
C PRO A 85 15.23 11.04 -0.80
N GLY A 86 14.10 10.34 -0.81
CA GLY A 86 12.95 10.35 0.11
C GLY A 86 13.11 9.59 1.44
N ILE A 87 14.37 9.31 1.84
CA ILE A 87 14.77 9.36 3.26
C ILE A 87 15.08 10.82 3.67
N THR A 88 14.86 11.78 2.76
CA THR A 88 15.05 13.22 2.93
C THR A 88 13.94 13.93 2.16
N SER A 89 13.17 14.81 2.83
CA SER A 89 12.22 15.82 2.29
C SER A 89 11.53 15.61 0.93
N CYS A 90 10.18 15.68 0.89
CA CYS A 90 9.40 15.90 -0.34
C CYS A 90 10.01 17.01 -1.20
N GLN A 91 10.76 16.66 -2.26
CA GLN A 91 11.16 17.65 -3.24
C GLN A 91 9.98 17.83 -4.19
N GLU A 92 9.09 18.70 -3.75
CA GLU A 92 8.24 19.59 -4.54
C GLU A 92 7.88 19.07 -5.94
N MET A 93 6.75 18.36 -6.05
CA MET A 93 6.06 18.21 -7.33
C MET A 93 5.32 19.52 -7.65
N MET A 94 6.08 20.61 -7.84
CA MET A 94 5.65 21.81 -8.54
C MET A 94 6.39 21.89 -9.87
N GLU A 95 5.95 21.11 -10.86
CA GLU A 95 6.04 21.58 -12.24
C GLU A 95 4.64 21.95 -12.73
N LYS A 96 4.36 23.25 -12.58
CA LYS A 96 3.62 24.08 -13.52
C LYS A 96 2.26 23.52 -13.98
N SER A 97 1.26 23.59 -13.11
CA SER A 97 -0.11 23.87 -13.59
C SER A 97 -0.14 25.34 -14.03
N GLY A 98 -0.23 25.56 -15.34
CA GLY A 98 0.04 26.86 -15.96
C GLY A 98 -0.75 28.05 -15.42
N VAL A 99 -0.04 29.15 -15.18
CA VAL A 99 -0.59 30.51 -15.27
C VAL A 99 0.32 31.29 -16.21
N ARG A 100 -0.28 31.76 -17.31
CA ARG A 100 0.32 32.65 -18.31
C ARG A 100 0.80 33.94 -17.62
N GLN A 101 1.97 34.43 -17.99
CA GLN A 101 2.24 35.88 -18.00
C GLN A 101 2.85 36.24 -19.36
N GLU A 102 2.05 36.97 -20.14
CA GLU A 102 2.50 37.86 -21.21
C GLU A 102 3.38 38.99 -20.66
N SER A 103 4.05 39.70 -21.59
CA SER A 103 4.78 40.98 -21.47
C SER A 103 6.29 40.79 -21.36
N ILE A 104 7.17 41.33 -22.22
CA ILE A 104 7.15 42.22 -23.41
C ILE A 104 8.29 41.74 -24.32
#